data_AF-A0A3N4RRU1-F1
#
_entry.id   AF-A0A3N4RRU1-F1
#
_cell.length_a   1.000
_cell.length_b   1.000
_cell.length_c   1.000
_cell.angle_alpha   90.00
_cell.angle_beta   90.00
_cell.angle_gamma   90.00
#
_symmetry.space_group_name_H-M   'P 1'
#
loop_
_entity.id
_entity.type
_entity.pdbx_description
1 polymer ?
#
loop_
_entity_poly.entity_id
_entity_poly.type
_entity_poly.pdbx_seq_one_letter_code
_entity_poly.pdbx_strand_id
1 'polypeptide(L)'
;MPGGRLTQQERQQIALGLADDLAYAEIARRLDRPTSTVTREVMRNGGPTGYRADLAHRATEHRAHRRTAPSRDPRPADRPGDGRDPGAIGAFEESITTVFMQSGLSRMPARVLAALLVTDSGSLTAGELAQRLQVSPASVSKAVAFLDEQSMVRRERDERRRERYVVDDEIWYQSAVASAHSNSAVAAAARQGVPLLGSSSPAGTRLENVARFLDHLSEMLLRAAEQARDVLLAKPAPEPDGPGAPDGPGAPDGPGAPDGPAEGAGSAADGRG
;
A
#
# COMPACT_ATOMS: atom_id res chain seq x y z
N MET A 1 23.63 -36.72 -1.57
CA MET A 1 22.26 -36.20 -1.41
C MET A 1 21.91 -35.30 -2.58
N PRO A 2 21.38 -35.79 -3.71
CA PRO A 2 20.89 -34.89 -4.73
C PRO A 2 19.51 -34.37 -4.28
N GLY A 3 19.49 -33.22 -3.62
CA GLY A 3 18.29 -32.52 -3.16
C GLY A 3 17.65 -31.61 -4.23
N GLY A 4 17.91 -31.87 -5.51
CA GLY A 4 17.39 -31.08 -6.63
C GLY A 4 16.01 -31.53 -7.11
N ARG A 5 15.29 -30.64 -7.83
CA ARG A 5 14.03 -30.96 -8.52
C ARG A 5 14.24 -32.11 -9.50
N LEU A 6 13.24 -33.00 -9.63
CA LEU A 6 13.28 -34.07 -10.62
C LEU A 6 13.36 -33.51 -12.05
N THR A 7 14.36 -33.95 -12.81
CA THR A 7 14.57 -33.60 -14.21
C THR A 7 13.49 -34.21 -15.11
N GLN A 8 13.41 -33.77 -16.37
CA GLN A 8 12.49 -34.38 -17.34
C GLN A 8 12.81 -35.86 -17.57
N GLN A 9 14.10 -36.21 -17.65
CA GLN A 9 14.56 -37.58 -17.84
C GLN A 9 14.16 -38.48 -16.66
N GLU A 10 14.35 -38.01 -15.42
CA GLU A 10 13.92 -38.76 -14.22
C GLU A 10 12.39 -38.96 -14.22
N ARG A 11 11.62 -37.97 -14.68
CA ARG A 11 10.15 -38.08 -14.80
C ARG A 11 9.71 -39.10 -15.84
N GLN A 12 10.45 -39.24 -16.94
CA GLN A 12 10.20 -40.27 -17.96
C GLN A 12 10.48 -41.67 -17.43
N GLN A 13 11.56 -41.85 -16.66
CA GLN A 13 11.89 -43.11 -16.00
C GLN A 13 10.84 -43.51 -14.94
N ILE A 14 10.25 -42.54 -14.23
CA ILE A 14 9.09 -42.80 -13.36
C ILE A 14 7.90 -43.31 -14.18
N ALA A 15 7.59 -42.68 -15.31
CA ALA A 15 6.45 -43.10 -16.14
C ALA A 15 6.64 -44.52 -16.72
N LEU A 16 7.86 -44.85 -17.16
CA LEU A 16 8.20 -46.21 -17.62
C LEU A 16 8.07 -47.22 -16.49
N GLY A 17 8.61 -46.93 -15.31
CA GLY A 17 8.50 -47.84 -14.17
C GLY A 17 7.06 -48.07 -13.71
N LEU A 18 6.16 -47.09 -13.85
CA LEU A 18 4.74 -47.28 -13.59
C LEU A 18 4.03 -48.11 -14.66
N ALA A 19 4.43 -47.96 -15.93
CA ALA A 19 3.89 -48.79 -17.02
C ALA A 19 4.31 -50.26 -16.90
N ASP A 20 5.47 -50.50 -16.29
CA ASP A 20 6.00 -51.84 -15.96
C ASP A 20 5.51 -52.37 -14.58
N ASP A 21 4.50 -51.72 -13.96
CA ASP A 21 3.94 -52.07 -12.65
C ASP A 21 4.97 -52.18 -11.50
N LEU A 22 6.07 -51.43 -11.58
CA LEU A 22 7.10 -51.43 -10.54
C LEU A 22 6.63 -50.67 -9.29
N ALA A 23 7.01 -51.21 -8.12
CA ALA A 23 6.79 -50.54 -6.85
C ALA A 23 7.57 -49.20 -6.76
N TYR A 24 7.02 -48.19 -6.09
CA TYR A 24 7.65 -46.86 -6.00
C TYR A 24 9.05 -46.86 -5.39
N ALA A 25 9.31 -47.79 -4.46
CA ALA A 25 10.64 -47.96 -3.87
C ALA A 25 11.67 -48.42 -4.91
N GLU A 26 11.26 -49.29 -5.85
CA GLU A 26 12.12 -49.79 -6.91
C GLU A 26 12.47 -48.70 -7.92
N ILE A 27 11.46 -47.94 -8.35
CA ILE A 27 11.65 -46.77 -9.22
C ILE A 27 12.60 -45.76 -8.55
N ALA A 28 12.43 -45.50 -7.26
CA ALA A 28 13.25 -44.57 -6.52
C ALA A 28 14.72 -45.02 -6.40
N ARG A 29 14.99 -46.32 -6.19
CA ARG A 29 16.35 -46.87 -6.20
C ARG A 29 17.04 -46.70 -7.55
N ARG A 30 16.33 -46.94 -8.66
CA ARG A 30 16.87 -46.77 -10.02
C ARG A 30 17.24 -45.33 -10.36
N LEU A 31 16.56 -44.37 -9.73
CA LEU A 31 16.81 -42.93 -9.89
C LEU A 31 17.84 -42.37 -8.91
N ASP A 32 18.33 -43.17 -7.97
CA ASP A 32 19.10 -42.69 -6.81
C ASP A 32 18.38 -41.56 -6.05
N ARG A 33 17.06 -41.71 -5.85
CA ARG A 33 16.20 -40.75 -5.15
C ARG A 33 15.46 -41.39 -3.97
N PRO A 34 15.06 -40.61 -2.95
CA PRO A 34 14.20 -41.12 -1.88
C PRO A 34 12.82 -41.56 -2.42
N THR A 35 12.28 -42.67 -1.91
CA THR A 35 10.93 -43.17 -2.26
C THR A 35 9.84 -42.11 -2.10
N SER A 36 9.94 -41.29 -1.05
CA SER A 36 9.02 -40.18 -0.79
C SER A 36 9.00 -39.10 -1.88
N THR A 37 10.05 -39.00 -2.70
CA THR A 37 10.11 -38.09 -3.85
C THR A 37 9.27 -38.61 -5.00
N VAL A 38 9.42 -39.90 -5.33
CA VAL A 38 8.63 -40.57 -6.38
C VAL A 38 7.15 -40.61 -5.99
N THR A 39 6.82 -41.01 -4.76
CA THR A 39 5.43 -41.04 -4.29
C THR A 39 4.75 -39.67 -4.37
N ARG A 40 5.42 -38.60 -3.89
CA ARG A 40 4.86 -37.25 -3.96
C ARG A 40 4.74 -36.73 -5.39
N GLU A 41 5.70 -37.07 -6.25
CA GLU A 41 5.67 -36.70 -7.67
C GLU A 41 4.48 -37.35 -8.39
N VAL A 42 4.32 -38.67 -8.23
CA VAL A 42 3.24 -39.45 -8.86
C VAL A 42 1.87 -38.97 -8.36
N MET A 43 1.68 -38.88 -7.04
CA MET A 43 0.40 -38.46 -6.46
C MET A 43 0.03 -37.02 -6.84
N ARG A 44 1.01 -36.14 -7.01
CA ARG A 44 0.78 -34.74 -7.38
C ARG A 44 0.43 -34.54 -8.86
N ASN A 45 0.75 -35.49 -9.73
CA ASN A 45 0.60 -35.33 -11.19
C ASN A 45 -0.26 -36.43 -11.83
N GLY A 46 -1.37 -36.79 -11.18
CA GLY A 46 -2.39 -37.69 -11.74
C GLY A 46 -2.46 -39.08 -11.13
N GLY A 47 -1.61 -39.39 -10.14
CA GLY A 47 -1.61 -40.69 -9.47
C GLY A 47 -1.06 -41.83 -10.34
N PRO A 48 -0.94 -43.05 -9.80
CA PRO A 48 -0.30 -44.18 -10.48
C PRO A 48 -0.88 -44.49 -11.87
N THR A 49 -2.20 -44.38 -12.05
CA THR A 49 -2.88 -44.71 -13.31
C THR A 49 -2.93 -43.54 -14.31
N GLY A 50 -2.71 -42.31 -13.84
CA GLY A 50 -2.82 -41.08 -14.65
C GLY A 50 -1.51 -40.33 -14.85
N TYR A 51 -0.39 -40.86 -14.35
CA TYR A 51 0.89 -40.16 -14.38
C TYR A 51 1.45 -40.05 -15.80
N ARG A 52 1.75 -38.82 -16.24
CA ARG A 52 2.38 -38.53 -17.54
C ARG A 52 3.58 -37.61 -17.35
N ALA A 53 4.76 -38.07 -17.75
CA ALA A 53 6.03 -37.36 -17.56
C ALA A 53 6.02 -35.93 -18.12
N ASP A 54 5.53 -35.75 -19.35
CA ASP A 54 5.52 -34.44 -20.01
C ASP A 54 4.51 -33.47 -19.41
N LEU A 55 3.37 -33.98 -18.91
CA LEU A 55 2.40 -33.15 -18.19
C LEU A 55 2.95 -32.77 -16.81
N ALA A 56 3.61 -33.70 -16.12
CA ALA A 56 4.23 -33.44 -14.83
C ALA A 56 5.37 -32.42 -14.94
N HIS A 57 6.17 -32.50 -15.99
CA HIS A 57 7.24 -31.54 -16.30
C HIS A 57 6.64 -30.15 -16.60
N ARG A 58 5.71 -30.07 -17.56
CA ARG A 58 5.02 -28.81 -17.91
C ARG A 58 4.27 -28.21 -16.73
N ALA A 59 3.61 -29.00 -15.87
CA ALA A 59 2.93 -28.51 -14.67
C ALA A 59 3.92 -27.96 -13.63
N THR A 60 5.12 -28.55 -13.55
CA THR A 60 6.20 -28.09 -12.67
C THR A 60 6.84 -26.80 -13.18
N GLU A 61 6.99 -26.64 -14.50
CA GLU A 61 7.36 -25.39 -15.15
C GLU A 61 6.26 -24.33 -15.03
N HIS A 62 5.00 -24.67 -15.29
CA HIS A 62 3.86 -23.77 -15.10
C HIS A 62 3.75 -23.29 -13.65
N ARG A 63 4.08 -24.13 -12.65
CA ARG A 63 4.11 -23.72 -11.24
C ARG A 63 5.33 -22.86 -10.89
N ALA A 64 6.48 -23.09 -11.55
CA ALA A 64 7.63 -22.20 -11.42
C ALA A 64 7.33 -20.84 -12.05
N HIS A 65 6.78 -20.83 -13.26
CA HIS A 65 6.33 -19.64 -13.97
C HIS A 65 5.15 -18.94 -13.29
N ARG A 66 4.21 -19.65 -12.65
CA ARG A 66 3.11 -19.04 -11.85
C ARG A 66 3.58 -18.48 -10.51
N ARG A 67 4.77 -18.87 -10.01
CA ARG A 67 5.44 -18.16 -8.91
C ARG A 67 6.17 -16.90 -9.40
N THR A 68 6.42 -16.79 -10.71
CA THR A 68 7.00 -15.61 -11.39
C THR A 68 5.94 -14.73 -12.07
N ALA A 69 4.75 -15.26 -12.35
CA ALA A 69 3.61 -14.53 -12.87
C ALA A 69 2.72 -14.08 -11.71
N PRO A 70 2.24 -12.83 -11.71
CA PRO A 70 1.36 -12.35 -10.66
C PRO A 70 0.11 -13.22 -10.61
N SER A 71 -0.37 -13.40 -9.38
CA SER A 71 -1.63 -14.04 -9.07
C SER A 71 -2.72 -13.44 -9.96
N ARG A 72 -3.46 -14.31 -10.64
CA ARG A 72 -4.72 -13.96 -11.30
C ARG A 72 -5.58 -13.17 -10.29
N ASP A 73 -5.97 -11.96 -10.66
CA ASP A 73 -6.95 -11.06 -10.03
C ASP A 73 -7.20 -11.26 -8.52
N PRO A 74 -6.82 -10.30 -7.67
CA PRO A 74 -7.87 -9.67 -6.89
C PRO A 74 -8.79 -8.98 -7.92
N ARG A 75 -10.03 -9.45 -8.03
CA ARG A 75 -11.12 -8.62 -8.56
C ARG A 75 -10.98 -7.21 -7.98
N PRO A 76 -11.40 -6.15 -8.69
CA PRO A 76 -11.54 -4.83 -8.08
C PRO A 76 -12.58 -4.94 -6.95
N ALA A 77 -12.12 -5.25 -5.74
CA ALA A 77 -12.91 -5.41 -4.54
C ALA A 77 -12.84 -4.16 -3.65
N ASP A 78 -12.16 -3.10 -4.09
CA ASP A 78 -12.09 -1.80 -3.44
C ASP A 78 -12.36 -0.66 -4.43
N ARG A 79 -13.41 -0.78 -5.25
CA ARG A 79 -14.02 0.43 -5.78
C ARG A 79 -15.35 0.62 -5.04
N PRO A 80 -15.42 1.53 -4.07
CA PRO A 80 -16.71 2.03 -3.63
C PRO A 80 -17.51 2.44 -4.88
N GLY A 81 -18.80 2.15 -4.91
CA GLY A 81 -19.71 2.67 -5.94
C GLY A 81 -19.95 4.16 -5.77
N ASP A 82 -18.88 4.94 -5.70
CA ASP A 82 -18.85 6.37 -5.37
C ASP A 82 -19.06 7.29 -6.58
N GLY A 83 -19.30 6.70 -7.76
CA GLY A 83 -19.63 7.45 -8.98
C GLY A 83 -18.46 8.25 -9.57
N ARG A 84 -17.22 8.06 -9.08
CA ARG A 84 -16.06 8.76 -9.62
C ARG A 84 -15.71 8.26 -11.03
N ASP A 85 -15.53 9.18 -11.97
CA ASP A 85 -15.14 8.84 -13.35
C ASP A 85 -13.69 8.31 -13.39
N PRO A 86 -13.46 7.04 -13.80
CA PRO A 86 -12.12 6.48 -13.92
C PRO A 86 -11.23 7.25 -14.90
N GLY A 87 -11.81 7.87 -15.94
CA GLY A 87 -11.08 8.71 -16.89
C GLY A 87 -10.54 9.98 -16.25
N ALA A 88 -11.36 10.67 -15.46
CA ALA A 88 -10.96 11.84 -14.69
C ALA A 88 -9.86 11.53 -13.66
N ILE A 89 -9.94 10.39 -12.96
CA ILE A 89 -8.90 9.94 -12.03
C ILE A 89 -7.57 9.69 -12.75
N GLY A 90 -7.63 9.03 -13.91
CA GLY A 90 -6.43 8.80 -14.73
C GLY A 90 -5.78 10.10 -15.22
N ALA A 91 -6.59 11.07 -15.67
CA ALA A 91 -6.10 12.38 -16.09
C ALA A 91 -5.47 13.17 -14.92
N PHE A 92 -6.06 13.09 -13.73
CA PHE A 92 -5.50 13.68 -12.53
C PHE A 92 -4.17 13.01 -12.12
N GLU A 93 -4.09 11.68 -12.17
CA GLU A 93 -2.86 10.91 -11.90
C GLU A 93 -1.71 11.34 -12.85
N GLU A 94 -2.02 11.61 -14.13
CA GLU A 94 -1.03 12.13 -15.08
C GLU A 94 -0.63 13.59 -14.81
N SER A 95 -1.59 14.44 -14.43
CA SER A 95 -1.35 15.83 -14.06
C SER A 95 -0.43 15.93 -12.83
N ILE A 96 -0.73 15.22 -11.75
CA ILE A 96 0.09 15.23 -10.53
C ILE A 96 1.46 14.60 -10.76
N THR A 97 1.56 13.59 -11.62
CA THR A 97 2.86 13.04 -12.07
C THR A 97 3.71 14.13 -12.71
N THR A 98 3.11 14.97 -13.56
CA THR A 98 3.84 16.06 -14.23
C THR A 98 4.33 17.11 -13.23
N VAL A 99 3.53 17.44 -12.21
CA VAL A 99 3.94 18.35 -11.13
C VAL A 99 5.17 17.80 -10.38
N PHE A 100 5.15 16.52 -10.01
CA PHE A 100 6.30 15.87 -9.37
C PHE A 100 7.56 15.83 -10.25
N MET A 101 7.38 15.69 -11.57
CA MET A 101 8.52 15.78 -12.49
C MET A 101 9.12 17.18 -12.54
N GLN A 102 8.29 18.22 -12.48
CA GLN A 102 8.73 19.61 -12.44
C GLN A 102 9.48 19.95 -11.14
N SER A 103 9.18 19.26 -10.03
CA SER A 103 9.92 19.41 -8.78
C SER A 103 11.24 18.62 -8.73
N GLY A 104 11.63 17.95 -9.82
CA GLY A 104 12.94 17.28 -9.95
C GLY A 104 12.89 15.76 -9.84
N LEU A 105 11.73 15.13 -9.64
CA LEU A 105 11.63 13.68 -9.68
C LEU A 105 11.74 13.17 -11.12
N SER A 106 12.43 12.03 -11.30
CA SER A 106 12.36 11.32 -12.57
C SER A 106 10.97 10.70 -12.76
N ARG A 107 10.57 10.45 -14.01
CA ARG A 107 9.22 10.02 -14.39
C ARG A 107 8.70 8.82 -13.58
N MET A 108 9.55 7.85 -13.27
CA MET A 108 9.09 6.62 -12.62
C MET A 108 8.79 6.79 -11.12
N PRO A 109 9.69 7.35 -10.29
CA PRO A 109 9.36 7.80 -8.93
C PRO A 109 8.10 8.68 -8.86
N ALA A 110 7.96 9.66 -9.77
CA ALA A 110 6.79 10.54 -9.82
C ALA A 110 5.48 9.76 -10.03
N ARG A 111 5.47 8.80 -10.96
CA ARG A 111 4.31 7.94 -11.22
C ARG A 111 3.99 7.00 -10.04
N VAL A 112 5.01 6.48 -9.35
CA VAL A 112 4.80 5.64 -8.15
C VAL A 112 4.16 6.46 -7.04
N LEU A 113 4.64 7.68 -6.79
CA LEU A 113 4.07 8.58 -5.78
C LEU A 113 2.63 8.97 -6.12
N ALA A 114 2.36 9.32 -7.38
CA ALA A 114 1.01 9.63 -7.87
C ALA A 114 0.04 8.44 -7.66
N ALA A 115 0.47 7.22 -8.00
CA ALA A 115 -0.35 6.02 -7.81
C ALA A 115 -0.64 5.72 -6.33
N LEU A 116 0.30 6.01 -5.43
CA LEU A 116 0.11 5.84 -3.98
C LEU A 116 -0.79 6.93 -3.39
N LEU A 117 -0.77 8.16 -3.90
CA LEU A 117 -1.64 9.25 -3.44
C LEU A 117 -3.11 9.07 -3.85
N VAL A 118 -3.35 8.45 -5.01
CA VAL A 118 -4.68 8.33 -5.61
C VAL A 118 -5.35 6.99 -5.25
N THR A 119 -4.67 6.09 -4.54
CA THR A 119 -5.25 4.80 -4.12
C THR A 119 -6.08 4.95 -2.85
N ASP A 120 -7.34 4.49 -2.86
CA ASP A 120 -8.22 4.59 -1.68
C ASP A 120 -7.70 3.73 -0.51
N SER A 121 -6.93 2.68 -0.78
CA SER A 121 -6.29 1.84 0.25
C SER A 121 -5.18 2.55 1.03
N GLY A 122 -4.73 3.72 0.58
CA GLY A 122 -3.56 4.45 1.11
C GLY A 122 -2.22 3.74 0.94
N SER A 123 -2.22 2.49 0.47
CA SER A 123 -1.01 1.66 0.38
C SER A 123 -1.08 0.65 -0.77
N LEU A 124 0.07 0.37 -1.38
CA LEU A 124 0.20 -0.63 -2.46
C LEU A 124 1.46 -1.49 -2.28
N THR A 125 1.39 -2.75 -2.69
CA THR A 125 2.55 -3.63 -2.81
C THR A 125 3.33 -3.36 -4.10
N ALA A 126 4.57 -3.83 -4.19
CA ALA A 126 5.37 -3.72 -5.42
C ALA A 126 4.68 -4.38 -6.64
N GLY A 127 3.94 -5.47 -6.41
CA GLY A 127 3.20 -6.17 -7.46
C GLY A 127 1.99 -5.37 -7.95
N GLU A 128 1.25 -4.76 -7.04
CA GLU A 128 0.11 -3.90 -7.37
C GLU A 128 0.57 -2.63 -8.10
N LEU A 129 1.68 -2.02 -7.68
CA LEU A 129 2.32 -0.90 -8.37
C LEU A 129 2.74 -1.28 -9.79
N ALA A 130 3.38 -2.44 -9.98
CA ALA A 130 3.81 -2.91 -11.30
C ALA A 130 2.62 -3.13 -12.23
N GLN A 131 1.54 -3.72 -11.70
CA GLN A 131 0.31 -3.96 -12.46
C GLN A 131 -0.41 -2.66 -12.83
N ARG A 132 -0.61 -1.75 -11.86
CA ARG A 132 -1.29 -0.47 -12.08
C ARG A 132 -0.54 0.41 -13.07
N LEU A 133 0.77 0.52 -12.91
CA LEU A 133 1.61 1.39 -13.75
C LEU A 133 1.97 0.77 -15.10
N GLN A 134 1.66 -0.52 -15.30
CA GLN A 134 2.03 -1.32 -16.47
C GLN A 134 3.54 -1.31 -16.75
N VAL A 135 4.33 -1.52 -15.70
CA VAL A 135 5.81 -1.53 -15.78
C VAL A 135 6.38 -2.80 -15.15
N SER A 136 7.68 -3.04 -15.37
CA SER A 136 8.34 -4.20 -14.77
C SER A 136 8.46 -4.08 -13.24
N PRO A 137 8.42 -5.20 -12.50
CA PRO A 137 8.69 -5.18 -11.05
C PRO A 137 10.04 -4.57 -10.69
N ALA A 138 11.07 -4.75 -11.54
CA ALA A 138 12.39 -4.16 -11.32
C ALA A 138 12.37 -2.63 -11.40
N SER A 139 11.58 -2.05 -12.32
CA SER A 139 11.39 -0.60 -12.43
C SER A 139 10.73 -0.03 -11.19
N VAL A 140 9.72 -0.73 -10.66
CA VAL A 140 9.06 -0.37 -9.39
C VAL A 140 10.06 -0.46 -8.23
N SER A 141 10.78 -1.57 -8.08
CA SER A 141 11.74 -1.73 -6.99
C SER A 141 12.80 -0.62 -6.97
N LYS A 142 13.31 -0.22 -8.15
CA LYS A 142 14.28 0.88 -8.24
C LYS A 142 13.66 2.23 -7.88
N ALA A 143 12.45 2.51 -8.35
CA ALA A 143 11.76 3.77 -8.04
C ALA A 143 11.41 3.87 -6.56
N VAL A 144 10.92 2.78 -5.98
CA VAL A 144 10.58 2.70 -4.56
C VAL A 144 11.83 2.79 -3.68
N ALA A 145 12.93 2.14 -4.03
CA ALA A 145 14.19 2.28 -3.29
C ALA A 145 14.66 3.75 -3.27
N PHE A 146 14.58 4.43 -4.41
CA PHE A 146 14.87 5.87 -4.48
C PHE A 146 13.93 6.70 -3.60
N LEU A 147 12.62 6.43 -3.63
CA LEU A 147 11.65 7.15 -2.80
C LEU A 147 11.83 6.88 -1.30
N ASP A 148 12.21 5.64 -0.92
CA ASP A 148 12.53 5.24 0.45
C ASP A 148 13.79 5.96 0.94
N GLU A 149 14.84 6.04 0.12
CA GLU A 149 16.05 6.83 0.39
C GLU A 149 15.75 8.33 0.59
N GLN A 150 14.78 8.87 -0.14
CA GLN A 150 14.32 10.25 0.00
C GLN A 150 13.27 10.45 1.10
N SER A 151 12.97 9.40 1.91
CA SER A 151 11.93 9.43 2.96
C SER A 151 10.54 9.85 2.45
N MET A 152 10.25 9.56 1.18
CA MET A 152 8.98 9.89 0.53
C MET A 152 7.94 8.77 0.63
N VAL A 153 8.41 7.53 0.81
CA VAL A 153 7.54 6.38 1.03
C VAL A 153 8.09 5.57 2.19
N ARG A 154 7.19 4.97 2.96
CA ARG A 154 7.53 4.07 4.06
C ARG A 154 7.13 2.64 3.73
N ARG A 155 7.94 1.69 4.17
CA ARG A 155 7.67 0.25 4.08
C ARG A 155 6.95 -0.24 5.33
N GLU A 156 5.74 -0.71 5.13
CA GLU A 156 4.94 -1.38 6.15
C GLU A 156 4.83 -2.88 5.87
N ARG A 157 4.70 -3.67 6.95
CA ARG A 157 4.42 -5.10 6.84
C ARG A 157 2.96 -5.33 7.21
N ASP A 158 2.17 -5.77 6.24
CA ASP A 158 0.79 -6.18 6.45
C ASP A 158 0.74 -7.49 7.28
N GLU A 159 -0.42 -7.84 7.83
CA GLU A 159 -0.69 -9.05 8.65
C GLU A 159 -0.22 -10.34 7.97
N ARG A 160 -0.22 -10.34 6.63
CA ARG A 160 0.25 -11.45 5.77
C ARG A 160 1.75 -11.42 5.46
N ARG A 161 2.55 -10.62 6.18
CA ARG A 161 4.00 -10.38 5.97
C ARG A 161 4.37 -9.91 4.57
N ARG A 162 3.46 -9.23 3.87
CA ARG A 162 3.76 -8.60 2.58
C ARG A 162 4.17 -7.16 2.81
N GLU A 163 5.19 -6.73 2.09
CA GLU A 163 5.64 -5.33 2.11
C GLU A 163 4.65 -4.47 1.33
N ARG A 164 4.10 -3.46 2.01
CA ARG A 164 3.28 -2.40 1.45
C ARG A 164 4.03 -1.08 1.53
N TYR A 165 3.85 -0.26 0.52
CA TYR A 165 4.38 1.09 0.45
C TYR A 165 3.25 2.05 0.71
N VAL A 166 3.51 3.01 1.58
CA VAL A 166 2.61 4.10 1.97
C VAL A 166 3.35 5.40 1.70
N VAL A 167 2.64 6.45 1.26
CA VAL A 167 3.24 7.79 1.25
C VAL A 167 3.47 8.18 2.70
N ASP A 168 4.66 8.66 3.02
CA ASP A 168 4.91 9.14 4.37
C ASP A 168 4.15 10.45 4.58
N ASP A 169 3.26 10.56 5.57
CA ASP A 169 2.59 11.83 5.89
C ASP A 169 3.61 12.90 6.30
N GLU A 170 4.76 12.46 6.82
CA GLU A 170 5.90 13.30 7.13
C GLU A 170 6.64 13.78 5.87
N ILE A 171 6.32 13.31 4.66
CA ILE A 171 6.99 13.73 3.41
C ILE A 171 6.99 15.24 3.23
N TRP A 172 5.88 15.89 3.57
CA TRP A 172 5.71 17.33 3.43
C TRP A 172 6.53 18.07 4.49
N TYR A 173 6.61 17.51 5.69
CA TYR A 173 7.48 17.99 6.75
C TYR A 173 8.96 17.82 6.39
N GLN A 174 9.39 16.62 6.00
CA GLN A 174 10.78 16.33 5.60
C GLN A 174 11.19 17.16 4.39
N SER A 175 10.30 17.41 3.43
CA SER A 175 10.56 18.28 2.28
C SER A 175 10.78 19.74 2.70
N ALA A 176 9.97 20.26 3.63
CA ALA A 176 10.15 21.60 4.17
C ALA A 176 11.46 21.72 4.95
N VAL A 177 11.80 20.74 5.78
CA VAL A 177 13.07 20.66 6.53
C VAL A 177 14.27 20.59 5.57
N ALA A 178 14.23 19.71 4.57
CA ALA A 178 15.29 19.58 3.57
C ALA A 178 15.47 20.87 2.75
N SER A 179 14.38 21.54 2.38
CA SER A 179 14.41 22.83 1.68
C SER A 179 15.05 23.93 2.54
N ALA A 180 14.71 23.98 3.83
CA ALA A 180 15.32 24.90 4.78
C ALA A 180 16.83 24.64 4.96
N HIS A 181 17.25 23.37 5.03
CA HIS A 181 18.67 23.03 5.08
C HIS A 181 19.42 23.46 3.80
N SER A 182 18.85 23.20 2.62
CA SER A 182 19.42 23.63 1.34
C SER A 182 19.57 25.14 1.25
N ASN A 183 18.52 25.89 1.61
CA ASN A 183 18.54 27.35 1.64
C ASN A 183 19.61 27.89 2.62
N SER A 184 19.74 27.25 3.80
CA SER A 184 20.76 27.59 4.79
C SER A 184 22.18 27.36 4.27
N ALA A 185 22.41 26.29 3.49
CA ALA A 185 23.70 26.02 2.85
C ALA A 185 24.06 27.10 1.82
N VAL A 186 23.09 27.54 1.00
CA VAL A 186 23.29 28.64 0.04
C VAL A 186 23.58 29.95 0.77
N ALA A 187 22.87 30.26 1.85
CA ALA A 187 23.12 31.44 2.67
C ALA A 187 24.52 31.45 3.29
N ALA A 188 24.98 30.30 3.79
CA ALA A 188 26.33 30.13 4.33
C ALA A 188 27.40 30.36 3.24
N ALA A 189 27.21 29.80 2.04
CA ALA A 189 28.12 30.02 0.91
C ALA A 189 28.16 31.49 0.47
N ALA A 190 27.00 32.16 0.42
CA ALA A 190 26.92 33.59 0.11
C ALA A 190 27.71 34.44 1.13
N ARG A 191 27.58 34.15 2.43
CA ARG A 191 28.35 34.82 3.49
C ARG A 191 29.86 34.63 3.35
N GLN A 192 30.31 33.43 2.98
CA GLN A 192 31.74 33.18 2.72
C GLN A 192 32.28 34.02 1.57
N GLY A 193 31.44 34.34 0.58
CA GLY A 193 31.81 35.19 -0.56
C GLY A 193 31.88 36.70 -0.25
N VAL A 194 31.18 37.18 0.78
CA VAL A 194 31.15 38.61 1.15
C VAL A 194 32.55 39.20 1.44
N PRO A 195 33.40 38.61 2.30
CA PRO A 195 34.74 39.15 2.54
C PRO A 195 35.66 39.04 1.32
N LEU A 196 35.46 38.03 0.47
CA LEU A 196 36.26 37.81 -0.75
C LEU A 196 35.99 38.89 -1.81
N LEU A 197 34.74 39.32 -1.93
CA LEU A 197 34.31 40.34 -2.90
C LEU A 197 34.33 41.77 -2.33
N GLY A 198 34.66 41.91 -1.04
CA GLY A 198 34.56 43.16 -0.29
C GLY A 198 33.12 43.44 0.14
N SER A 199 32.92 43.63 1.45
CA SER A 199 31.60 43.85 2.06
C SER A 199 30.89 45.12 1.59
N SER A 200 31.65 46.15 1.23
CA SER A 200 31.15 47.41 0.69
C SER A 200 30.97 47.40 -0.84
N SER A 201 31.35 46.31 -1.53
CA SER A 201 31.16 46.24 -2.98
C SER A 201 29.69 45.95 -3.31
N PRO A 202 29.21 46.35 -4.50
CA PRO A 202 27.87 45.98 -4.96
C PRO A 202 27.62 44.47 -4.98
N ALA A 203 28.66 43.66 -5.22
CA ALA A 203 28.56 42.20 -5.20
C ALA A 203 28.46 41.65 -3.77
N GLY A 204 29.26 42.18 -2.84
CA GLY A 204 29.16 41.86 -1.41
C GLY A 204 27.77 42.19 -0.85
N THR A 205 27.23 43.37 -1.19
CA THR A 205 25.86 43.76 -0.79
C THR A 205 24.79 42.82 -1.34
N ARG A 206 24.90 42.35 -2.59
CA ARG A 206 23.96 41.35 -3.15
C ARG A 206 24.04 40.02 -2.41
N LEU A 207 25.25 39.52 -2.13
CA LEU A 207 25.42 38.26 -1.40
C LEU A 207 24.88 38.36 0.02
N GLU A 208 25.12 39.48 0.71
CA GLU A 208 24.56 39.76 2.04
C GLU A 208 23.02 39.74 2.02
N ASN A 209 22.41 40.35 0.99
CA ASN A 209 20.95 40.36 0.84
C ASN A 209 20.39 38.96 0.57
N VAL A 210 21.03 38.17 -0.30
CA VAL A 210 20.64 36.78 -0.57
C VAL A 210 20.74 35.94 0.71
N ALA A 211 21.85 36.06 1.44
CA ALA A 211 22.06 35.31 2.68
C ALA A 211 20.99 35.64 3.72
N ARG A 212 20.71 36.93 3.93
CA ARG A 212 19.68 37.39 4.87
C ARG A 212 18.29 36.88 4.51
N PHE A 213 17.92 36.95 3.23
CA PHE A 213 16.61 36.48 2.77
C PHE A 213 16.47 34.96 2.94
N LEU A 214 17.49 34.18 2.55
CA LEU A 214 17.44 32.73 2.63
C LEU A 214 17.47 32.23 4.07
N ASP A 215 18.20 32.87 4.99
CA ASP A 215 18.12 32.54 6.43
C ASP A 215 16.69 32.74 6.95
N HIS A 216 16.09 33.89 6.65
CA HIS A 216 14.72 34.18 7.07
C HIS A 216 13.73 33.16 6.50
N LEU A 217 13.87 32.81 5.22
CA LEU A 217 13.03 31.82 4.56
C LEU A 217 13.21 30.42 5.19
N SER A 218 14.44 30.01 5.48
CA SER A 218 14.74 28.73 6.15
C SER A 218 14.10 28.65 7.53
N GLU A 219 14.21 29.71 8.33
CA GLU A 219 13.58 29.76 9.66
C GLU A 219 12.05 29.68 9.57
N MET A 220 11.44 30.42 8.62
CA MET A 220 9.99 30.34 8.42
C MET A 220 9.54 28.95 8.00
N LEU A 221 10.26 28.31 7.06
CA LEU A 221 9.96 26.95 6.61
C LEU A 221 10.06 25.93 7.74
N LEU A 222 11.10 26.00 8.58
CA LEU A 222 11.26 25.10 9.72
C LEU A 222 10.14 25.28 10.75
N ARG A 223 9.84 26.53 11.14
CA ARG A 223 8.76 26.80 12.10
C ARG A 223 7.39 26.35 11.57
N ALA A 224 7.12 26.59 10.29
CA ALA A 224 5.87 26.16 9.66
C ALA A 224 5.79 24.63 9.59
N ALA A 225 6.89 23.95 9.28
CA ALA A 225 6.96 22.49 9.29
C ALA A 225 6.68 21.93 10.70
N GLU A 226 7.33 22.46 11.73
CA GLU A 226 7.12 22.07 13.13
C GLU A 226 5.66 22.26 13.58
N GLN A 227 5.01 23.37 13.20
CA GLN A 227 3.58 23.60 13.49
C GLN A 227 2.64 22.68 12.71
N ALA A 228 2.97 22.39 11.45
CA ALA A 228 2.14 21.54 10.59
C ALA A 228 2.23 20.06 10.96
N ARG A 229 3.33 19.62 11.61
CA ARG A 229 3.47 18.26 12.13
C ARG A 229 2.33 17.88 13.08
N ASP A 230 1.90 18.81 13.93
CA ASP A 230 0.77 18.59 14.85
C ASP A 230 -0.59 18.54 14.12
N VAL A 231 -0.71 19.20 12.96
CA VAL A 231 -1.93 19.24 12.14
C VAL A 231 -2.04 18.03 11.21
N LEU A 232 -0.93 17.54 10.66
CA LEU A 232 -0.87 16.37 9.78
C LEU A 232 -1.01 15.06 10.57
N LEU A 233 -0.50 14.99 11.81
CA LEU A 233 -0.66 13.85 12.70
C LEU A 233 -2.03 13.81 13.42
N ALA A 234 -2.82 14.89 13.32
CA ALA A 234 -4.18 14.91 13.80
C ALA A 234 -5.05 14.05 12.87
N LYS A 235 -5.27 12.79 13.25
CA LYS A 235 -6.20 11.87 12.59
C LYS A 235 -7.53 12.61 12.33
N PRO A 236 -8.13 12.52 11.13
CA PRO A 236 -9.45 13.07 10.91
C PRO A 236 -10.38 12.47 11.97
N ALA A 237 -11.04 13.35 12.74
CA ALA A 237 -12.03 12.93 13.71
C ALA A 237 -13.04 12.03 12.96
N PRO A 238 -13.45 10.87 13.51
CA PRO A 238 -14.55 10.13 12.93
C PRO A 238 -15.71 11.11 12.77
N GLU A 239 -16.25 11.20 11.55
CA GLU A 239 -17.45 12.00 11.31
C GLU A 239 -18.48 11.64 12.38
N PRO A 240 -19.09 12.63 13.06
CA PRO A 240 -20.16 12.32 13.98
C PRO A 240 -21.24 11.60 13.18
N ASP A 241 -21.61 10.39 13.61
CA ASP A 241 -22.76 9.66 13.10
C ASP A 241 -23.89 10.67 12.90
N GLY A 242 -24.29 10.84 11.64
CA GLY A 242 -25.31 11.81 11.25
C GLY A 242 -26.56 11.63 12.13
N PRO A 243 -27.28 12.71 12.45
CA PRO A 243 -28.39 12.64 13.39
C PRO A 243 -29.37 11.58 12.90
N GLY A 244 -29.51 10.51 13.69
CA GLY A 244 -30.47 9.45 13.44
C GLY A 244 -31.80 10.07 13.06
N ALA A 245 -32.32 9.66 11.89
CA ALA A 245 -33.60 10.09 11.41
C ALA A 245 -34.65 9.93 12.53
N PRO A 246 -35.50 10.94 12.79
CA PRO A 246 -36.57 10.78 13.75
C PRO A 246 -37.55 9.73 13.22
N ASP A 247 -37.68 8.63 13.97
CA ASP A 247 -38.78 7.69 13.80
C ASP A 247 -40.12 8.45 13.88
N GLY A 248 -40.92 8.33 12.84
CA GLY A 248 -42.33 8.68 12.90
C GLY A 248 -43.10 8.00 11.76
N PRO A 249 -44.42 7.80 11.86
CA PRO A 249 -45.32 7.99 13.01
C PRO A 249 -45.92 6.66 13.51
N GLY A 250 -46.22 6.57 14.81
CA GLY A 250 -47.02 5.49 15.38
C GLY A 250 -48.47 5.54 14.87
N ALA A 251 -48.94 4.45 14.28
CA ALA A 251 -50.35 4.20 14.03
C ALA A 251 -50.98 3.49 15.26
N PRO A 252 -52.25 3.76 15.59
CA PRO A 252 -52.91 3.28 16.81
C PRO A 252 -53.70 1.99 16.56
N ASP A 253 -53.65 1.07 17.51
CA ASP A 253 -54.60 -0.03 17.76
C ASP A 253 -54.58 -0.23 19.29
N GLY A 254 -55.64 -0.25 20.08
CA GLY A 254 -57.09 -0.27 19.93
C GLY A 254 -57.67 -0.22 21.36
N PRO A 255 -59.00 -0.15 21.55
CA PRO A 255 -59.63 0.43 22.74
C PRO A 255 -59.73 -0.55 23.92
N GLY A 256 -59.66 0.01 25.14
CA GLY A 256 -59.95 -0.70 26.38
C GLY A 256 -61.44 -0.82 26.70
N ALA A 257 -61.75 -1.81 27.54
CA ALA A 257 -62.84 -1.79 28.51
C ALA A 257 -62.69 -3.01 29.45
N PRO A 258 -63.29 -2.96 30.66
CA PRO A 258 -62.61 -3.35 31.90
C PRO A 258 -63.31 -4.51 32.64
N ASP A 259 -62.69 -5.04 33.69
CA ASP A 259 -63.41 -5.47 34.88
C ASP A 259 -62.45 -5.71 36.05
N GLY A 260 -62.70 -5.03 37.16
CA GLY A 260 -62.02 -5.24 38.44
C GLY A 260 -62.78 -4.51 39.54
N PRO A 261 -63.37 -5.22 40.52
CA PRO A 261 -64.11 -4.57 41.59
C PRO A 261 -63.26 -4.37 42.86
N ALA A 262 -63.75 -3.37 43.60
CA ALA A 262 -63.84 -3.29 45.06
C ALA A 262 -62.80 -2.47 45.85
N GLU A 263 -63.40 -1.74 46.80
CA GLU A 263 -62.87 -1.04 47.99
C GLU A 263 -62.32 0.38 47.75
N GLY A 264 -62.83 1.47 48.33
CA GLY A 264 -63.76 1.66 49.45
C GLY A 264 -63.07 2.38 50.62
N ALA A 265 -63.09 3.72 50.63
CA ALA A 265 -63.00 4.62 51.81
C ALA A 265 -62.80 6.07 51.28
N GLY A 266 -63.72 7.00 51.51
CA GLY A 266 -63.77 7.86 52.71
C GLY A 266 -63.20 9.25 52.34
N SER A 267 -64.04 10.23 51.96
CA SER A 267 -64.78 11.17 52.83
C SER A 267 -63.97 12.37 53.34
N ALA A 268 -64.60 13.54 53.20
CA ALA A 268 -64.36 14.85 53.84
C ALA A 268 -63.22 15.70 53.23
N ALA A 269 -63.58 16.84 52.62
CA ALA A 269 -63.63 18.19 53.22
C ALA A 269 -62.21 18.79 53.30
N ASP A 270 -61.91 20.05 53.05
CA ASP A 270 -62.60 21.33 53.10
C ASP A 270 -61.65 22.26 52.30
N GLY A 271 -62.08 23.17 51.43
CA GLY A 271 -62.43 24.51 51.86
C GLY A 271 -61.29 25.52 51.63
N ARG A 272 -61.52 26.45 50.69
CA ARG A 272 -61.09 27.87 50.66
C ARG A 272 -59.57 28.15 50.69
N GLY A 273 -59.02 29.05 49.89
CA GLY A 273 -59.51 30.07 48.97
C GLY A 273 -58.30 30.88 48.49
#